data_AF-A0A838PR34-F1
#
_entry.id   AF-A0A838PR34-F1
#
_cell.length_a   1.000
_cell.length_b   1.000
_cell.length_c   1.000
_cell.angle_alpha   90.00
_cell.angle_beta   90.00
_cell.angle_gamma   90.00
#
_symmetry.space_group_name_H-M   'P 1'
#
loop_
_entity.id
_entity.type
_entity.pdbx_description
1 polymer ?
#
loop_
_entity_poly.entity_id
_entity_poly.type
_entity_poly.pdbx_seq_one_letter_code
_entity_poly.pdbx_strand_id
1 'polypeptide(L)'
;MRRPLHFGAALGVAAHNVFELAAGIGLIFQPQLGLRGAAALWSSALPAWMLAAARGPRRWDRRLAGLSGAALGGVALHYVIWPWELRRGVPVLTNAEGLRGRPLAAYNALLLTWGTVALLALARETDRHDRGVALGSVLATVASGMAPGPANVERHFEWLREQARVEPAWWNRAGVAQVSTAKGGS
;
A
#
# COMPACT_ATOMS: atom_id res chain seq x y z
N MET A 1 -9.13 -22.67 6.35
CA MET A 1 -8.60 -21.34 6.74
C MET A 1 -9.69 -20.61 7.52
N ARG A 2 -9.39 -19.92 8.63
CA ARG A 2 -10.45 -19.32 9.50
C ARG A 2 -11.03 -18.00 8.97
N ARG A 3 -10.17 -17.08 8.50
CA ARG A 3 -10.56 -15.78 7.94
C ARG A 3 -9.92 -15.55 6.57
N PRO A 4 -10.44 -16.19 5.50
CA PRO A 4 -9.82 -16.13 4.19
C PRO A 4 -9.74 -14.74 3.57
N LEU A 5 -10.70 -13.85 3.83
CA LEU A 5 -10.66 -12.48 3.28
C LEU A 5 -9.65 -11.61 4.04
N HIS A 6 -9.53 -11.75 5.37
CA HIS A 6 -8.44 -11.11 6.11
C HIS A 6 -7.05 -11.61 5.68
N PHE A 7 -6.92 -12.89 5.34
CA PHE A 7 -5.70 -13.43 4.75
C PHE A 7 -5.43 -12.85 3.35
N GLY A 8 -6.46 -12.75 2.51
CA GLY A 8 -6.40 -12.13 1.20
C GLY A 8 -6.02 -10.64 1.25
N ALA A 9 -6.49 -9.91 2.26
CA ALA A 9 -6.10 -8.52 2.48
C ALA A 9 -4.59 -8.41 2.79
N ALA A 10 -4.05 -9.30 3.62
CA ALA A 10 -2.61 -9.39 3.88
C ALA A 10 -1.82 -9.73 2.61
N LEU A 11 -2.32 -10.66 1.78
CA LEU A 11 -1.71 -10.96 0.48
C LEU A 11 -1.73 -9.76 -0.47
N GLY A 12 -2.80 -8.97 -0.47
CA GLY A 12 -2.87 -7.73 -1.26
C GLY A 12 -1.78 -6.74 -0.87
N VAL A 13 -1.57 -6.52 0.43
CA VAL A 13 -0.48 -5.67 0.93
C VAL A 13 0.89 -6.24 0.54
N ALA A 14 1.08 -7.55 0.65
CA ALA A 14 2.32 -8.20 0.26
C ALA A 14 2.61 -8.03 -1.25
N ALA A 15 1.60 -8.28 -2.09
CA ALA A 15 1.70 -8.12 -3.53
C ALA A 15 1.98 -6.67 -3.93
N HIS A 16 1.36 -5.71 -3.26
CA HIS A 16 1.62 -4.28 -3.42
C HIS A 16 3.07 -3.90 -3.11
N ASN A 17 3.60 -4.31 -1.94
CA ASN A 17 4.99 -4.06 -1.58
C ASN A 17 5.98 -4.72 -2.56
N VAL A 18 5.71 -5.95 -3.00
CA VAL A 18 6.55 -6.64 -4.00
C VAL A 18 6.50 -5.94 -5.35
N PHE A 19 5.32 -5.48 -5.77
CA PHE A 19 5.15 -4.76 -7.04
C PHE A 19 5.95 -3.45 -7.03
N GLU A 20 5.80 -2.64 -5.99
CA GLU A 20 6.50 -1.36 -5.85
C GLU A 20 8.02 -1.56 -5.77
N LEU A 21 8.48 -2.54 -4.99
CA LEU A 21 9.89 -2.86 -4.91
C LEU A 21 10.45 -3.32 -6.27
N ALA A 22 9.72 -4.18 -7.00
CA ALA A 22 10.11 -4.65 -8.33
C ALA A 22 10.12 -3.53 -9.38
N ALA A 23 9.21 -2.55 -9.24
CA ALA A 23 9.18 -1.34 -10.06
C ALA A 23 10.28 -0.32 -9.69
N GLY A 24 11.01 -0.55 -8.59
CA GLY A 24 12.05 0.35 -8.10
C GLY A 24 11.50 1.61 -7.42
N ILE A 25 10.32 1.49 -6.80
CA ILE A 25 9.63 2.52 -6.02
C ILE A 25 10.02 2.40 -4.54
N GLY A 26 10.27 1.19 -4.03
CA GLY A 26 10.67 0.97 -2.63
C GLY A 26 9.56 0.37 -1.78
N LEU A 27 9.76 0.35 -0.45
CA LEU A 27 8.82 -0.22 0.51
C LEU A 27 8.12 0.85 1.34
N ILE A 28 6.91 0.55 1.79
CA ILE A 28 6.21 1.35 2.79
C ILE A 28 7.07 1.42 4.06
N PHE A 29 7.19 2.61 4.66
CA PHE A 29 8.06 2.94 5.81
C PHE A 29 9.58 2.91 5.56
N GLN A 30 10.02 2.77 4.31
CA GLN A 30 11.43 2.80 3.98
C GLN A 30 12.14 4.14 4.31
N PRO A 31 11.55 5.34 4.12
CA PRO A 31 12.21 6.59 4.50
C PRO A 31 12.55 6.68 5.99
N GLN A 32 11.78 6.01 6.85
CA GLN A 32 11.92 6.07 8.30
C GLN A 32 12.82 4.95 8.83
N LEU A 33 12.79 3.77 8.20
CA LEU A 33 13.45 2.56 8.69
C LEU A 33 14.66 2.13 7.85
N GLY A 34 14.88 2.79 6.71
CA GLY A 34 15.76 2.30 5.65
C GLY A 34 15.25 1.01 5.00
N LEU A 35 15.92 0.56 3.93
CA LEU A 35 15.51 -0.64 3.19
C LEU A 35 15.50 -1.89 4.09
N ARG A 36 16.56 -2.08 4.88
CA ARG A 36 16.70 -3.25 5.77
C ARG A 36 15.61 -3.28 6.84
N GLY A 37 15.32 -2.13 7.46
CA GLY A 37 14.30 -2.03 8.50
C GLY A 37 12.89 -2.24 7.95
N ALA A 38 12.56 -1.62 6.81
CA ALA A 38 11.27 -1.83 6.15
C ALA A 38 11.10 -3.27 5.66
N ALA A 39 12.15 -3.88 5.09
CA ALA A 39 12.13 -5.29 4.69
C ALA A 39 11.90 -6.22 5.88
N ALA A 40 12.60 -6.01 7.00
CA ALA A 40 12.42 -6.78 8.22
C ALA A 40 11.00 -6.63 8.80
N LEU A 41 10.47 -5.41 8.80
CA LEU A 41 9.10 -5.13 9.23
C LEU A 41 8.08 -5.91 8.38
N TRP A 42 8.12 -5.76 7.06
CA TRP A 42 7.09 -6.38 6.20
C TRP A 42 7.25 -7.89 6.11
N SER A 43 8.48 -8.40 6.11
CA SER A 43 8.76 -9.85 6.09
C SER A 43 8.36 -10.55 7.39
N SER A 44 8.16 -9.81 8.49
CA SER A 44 7.67 -10.38 9.76
C SER A 44 6.17 -10.12 9.94
N ALA A 45 5.70 -8.90 9.70
CA ALA A 45 4.31 -8.50 9.92
C ALA A 45 3.34 -9.23 8.99
N LEU A 46 3.66 -9.41 7.70
CA LEU A 46 2.75 -10.04 6.74
C LEU A 46 2.56 -11.54 7.02
N PRO A 47 3.62 -12.35 7.23
CA PRO A 47 3.43 -13.76 7.63
C PRO A 47 2.70 -13.89 8.98
N ALA A 48 2.99 -13.02 9.96
CA ALA A 48 2.29 -13.05 11.24
C ALA A 48 0.79 -12.76 11.07
N TRP A 49 0.43 -11.76 10.25
CA TRP A 49 -0.95 -11.46 9.91
C TRP A 49 -1.61 -12.63 9.18
N MET A 50 -0.98 -13.17 8.14
CA MET A 50 -1.47 -14.33 7.40
C MET A 50 -1.71 -15.54 8.33
N LEU A 51 -0.78 -15.83 9.23
CA LEU A 51 -0.91 -16.92 10.20
C LEU A 51 -2.06 -16.67 11.19
N ALA A 52 -2.21 -15.43 11.68
CA ALA A 52 -3.31 -15.03 12.56
C ALA A 52 -4.68 -15.13 11.86
N ALA A 53 -4.77 -14.75 10.60
CA ALA A 53 -5.98 -14.92 9.78
C ALA A 53 -6.28 -16.40 9.50
N ALA A 54 -5.25 -17.20 9.21
CA ALA A 54 -5.43 -18.60 8.85
C ALA A 54 -5.81 -19.49 10.04
N ARG A 55 -5.16 -19.29 11.19
CA ARG A 55 -5.21 -20.20 12.35
C ARG A 55 -5.49 -19.52 13.69
N GLY A 56 -5.48 -18.19 13.75
CA GLY A 56 -5.59 -17.47 15.02
C GLY A 56 -6.89 -17.74 15.79
N PRO A 57 -6.87 -17.67 17.13
CA PRO A 57 -8.08 -17.64 17.95
C PRO A 57 -8.86 -16.32 17.80
N ARG A 58 -10.11 -16.27 18.31
CA ARG A 58 -11.01 -15.10 18.23
C ARG A 58 -10.43 -13.80 18.81
N ARG A 59 -9.51 -13.89 19.78
CA ARG A 59 -8.80 -12.70 20.31
C ARG A 59 -8.03 -11.89 19.24
N TRP A 60 -7.81 -12.45 18.05
CA TRP A 60 -7.18 -11.75 16.93
C TRP A 60 -8.17 -10.96 16.07
N ASP A 61 -9.48 -11.17 16.20
CA ASP A 61 -10.49 -10.64 15.27
C ASP A 61 -10.44 -9.11 15.22
N ARG A 62 -10.43 -8.46 16.38
CA ARG A 62 -10.27 -7.00 16.50
C ARG A 62 -8.99 -6.47 15.86
N ARG A 63 -7.87 -7.21 15.96
CA ARG A 63 -6.59 -6.82 15.34
C ARG A 63 -6.63 -6.99 13.83
N LEU A 64 -7.22 -8.09 13.35
CA LEU A 64 -7.41 -8.35 11.92
C LEU A 64 -8.32 -7.31 11.27
N ALA A 65 -9.36 -6.88 11.99
CA ALA A 65 -10.22 -5.76 11.59
C ALA A 65 -9.44 -4.47 11.44
N GLY A 66 -8.62 -4.09 12.43
CA GLY A 66 -7.73 -2.92 12.35
C GLY A 66 -6.72 -3.00 11.20
N LEU A 67 -6.03 -4.14 11.04
CA LEU A 67 -5.06 -4.34 9.96
C LEU A 67 -5.70 -4.28 8.57
N SER A 68 -6.89 -4.86 8.40
CA SER A 68 -7.61 -4.82 7.12
C SER A 68 -8.22 -3.45 6.85
N GLY A 69 -8.61 -2.74 7.91
CA GLY A 69 -8.97 -1.32 7.86
C GLY A 69 -7.80 -0.47 7.38
N ALA A 70 -6.62 -0.64 7.98
CA ALA A 70 -5.41 0.06 7.54
C ALA A 70 -5.05 -0.26 6.09
N ALA A 71 -5.18 -1.52 5.67
CA ALA A 71 -4.96 -1.92 4.28
C ALA A 71 -5.94 -1.27 3.31
N LEU A 72 -7.23 -1.24 3.64
CA LEU A 72 -8.22 -0.51 2.83
C LEU A 72 -7.93 1.01 2.82
N GLY A 73 -7.48 1.58 3.94
CA GLY A 73 -7.02 2.95 4.03
C GLY A 73 -5.82 3.23 3.12
N GLY A 74 -4.88 2.27 3.02
CA GLY A 74 -3.77 2.32 2.07
C GLY A 74 -4.26 2.42 0.63
N VAL A 75 -5.20 1.57 0.21
CA VAL A 75 -5.81 1.67 -1.13
C VAL A 75 -6.49 3.02 -1.33
N ALA A 76 -7.30 3.46 -0.37
CA ALA A 76 -8.01 4.74 -0.45
C ALA A 76 -7.04 5.91 -0.59
N LEU A 77 -5.92 5.90 0.14
CA LEU A 77 -4.89 6.94 0.07
C LEU A 77 -4.36 7.10 -1.36
N HIS A 78 -4.18 6.02 -2.13
CA HIS A 78 -3.74 6.14 -3.53
C HIS A 78 -4.72 6.95 -4.38
N TYR A 79 -6.03 6.72 -4.21
CA TYR A 79 -7.06 7.47 -4.93
C TYR A 79 -7.30 8.90 -4.37
N VAL A 80 -6.78 9.20 -3.19
CA VAL A 80 -6.79 10.56 -2.62
C VAL A 80 -5.64 11.40 -3.19
N ILE A 81 -4.45 10.81 -3.31
CA ILE A 81 -3.23 11.55 -3.67
C ILE A 81 -2.96 11.58 -5.18
N TRP A 82 -3.37 10.54 -5.91
CA TRP A 82 -3.08 10.41 -7.33
C TRP A 82 -4.30 10.75 -8.18
N PRO A 83 -4.10 11.34 -9.37
CA PRO A 83 -5.21 11.61 -10.28
C PRO A 83 -5.79 10.30 -10.78
N TRP A 84 -7.11 10.25 -10.84
CA TRP A 84 -7.86 9.10 -11.30
C TRP A 84 -9.07 9.53 -12.11
N GLU A 85 -9.60 8.60 -12.89
CA GLU A 85 -10.81 8.78 -13.68
C GLU A 85 -11.71 7.55 -13.57
N LEU A 86 -12.98 7.70 -13.90
CA LEU A 86 -13.91 6.57 -14.01
C LEU A 86 -13.86 6.00 -15.43
N ARG A 87 -13.36 4.78 -15.58
CA ARG A 87 -13.48 4.02 -16.83
C ARG A 87 -14.57 2.97 -16.67
N ARG A 88 -15.70 3.17 -17.36
CA ARG A 88 -16.87 2.28 -17.29
C ARG A 88 -17.34 2.07 -15.84
N GLY A 89 -17.31 3.13 -15.04
CA GLY A 89 -17.71 3.12 -13.62
C GLY A 89 -16.67 2.58 -12.65
N VAL A 90 -15.50 2.14 -13.12
CA VAL A 90 -14.40 1.68 -12.27
C VAL A 90 -13.37 2.80 -12.10
N PRO A 91 -12.99 3.17 -10.87
CA PRO A 91 -11.95 4.17 -10.65
C PRO A 91 -10.60 3.57 -11.07
N VAL A 92 -9.84 4.33 -11.87
CA VAL A 92 -8.50 3.96 -12.30
C VAL A 92 -7.56 5.15 -12.19
N LEU A 93 -6.39 4.93 -11.59
CA LEU A 93 -5.31 5.91 -11.54
C LEU A 93 -4.79 6.16 -12.96
N THR A 94 -4.67 7.43 -13.35
CA THR A 94 -4.13 7.86 -14.64
C THR A 94 -2.62 8.15 -14.57
N ASN A 95 -2.12 8.39 -13.37
CA ASN A 95 -0.71 8.48 -13.03
C ASN A 95 -0.54 8.05 -11.58
N ALA A 96 0.47 7.24 -11.29
CA ALA A 96 0.84 6.90 -9.91
C ALA A 96 2.31 6.55 -9.88
N GLU A 97 3.09 7.20 -9.01
CA GLU A 97 4.43 6.73 -8.62
C GLU A 97 5.43 6.61 -9.79
N GLY A 98 5.18 7.31 -10.90
CA GLY A 98 5.99 7.21 -12.13
C GLY A 98 5.66 6.03 -13.03
N LEU A 99 4.69 5.20 -12.64
CA LEU A 99 4.19 4.11 -13.46
C LEU A 99 3.41 4.66 -14.65
N ARG A 100 3.67 4.10 -15.84
CA ARG A 100 2.98 4.42 -17.10
C ARG A 100 2.66 3.16 -17.89
N GLY A 101 1.69 3.23 -18.79
CA GLY A 101 1.36 2.14 -19.70
C GLY A 101 0.97 0.84 -18.99
N ARG A 102 1.58 -0.29 -19.39
CA ARG A 102 1.23 -1.64 -18.88
C ARG A 102 1.46 -1.78 -17.36
N PRO A 103 2.59 -1.34 -16.76
CA PRO A 103 2.76 -1.32 -15.31
C PRO A 103 1.62 -0.63 -14.55
N LEU A 104 1.17 0.56 -14.99
CA LEU A 104 0.09 1.28 -14.33
C LEU A 104 -1.26 0.53 -14.43
N ALA A 105 -1.51 -0.16 -15.55
CA ALA A 105 -2.70 -0.99 -15.71
C ALA A 105 -2.68 -2.20 -14.74
N ALA A 106 -1.52 -2.86 -14.60
CA ALA A 106 -1.35 -3.95 -13.63
C ALA A 106 -1.49 -3.46 -12.19
N TYR A 107 -0.96 -2.27 -11.89
CA TYR A 107 -1.07 -1.63 -10.58
C TYR A 107 -2.51 -1.30 -10.21
N ASN A 108 -3.29 -0.76 -11.15
CA ASN A 108 -4.73 -0.54 -10.96
C ASN A 108 -5.48 -1.85 -10.66
N ALA A 109 -5.21 -2.92 -11.42
CA ALA A 109 -5.82 -4.22 -11.18
C ALA A 109 -5.49 -4.77 -9.79
N LEU A 110 -4.24 -4.58 -9.34
CA LEU A 110 -3.80 -4.93 -7.99
C LEU A 110 -4.55 -4.13 -6.93
N LEU A 111 -4.60 -2.79 -7.04
CA LEU A 111 -5.31 -1.94 -6.07
C LEU A 111 -6.80 -2.26 -5.99
N LEU A 112 -7.47 -2.48 -7.12
CA LEU A 112 -8.89 -2.83 -7.16
C LEU A 112 -9.15 -4.19 -6.52
N THR A 113 -8.32 -5.18 -6.82
CA THR A 113 -8.44 -6.53 -6.24
C THR A 113 -8.19 -6.48 -4.74
N TRP A 114 -7.09 -5.84 -4.33
CA TRP A 114 -6.72 -5.68 -2.93
C TRP A 114 -7.79 -4.92 -2.13
N GLY A 115 -8.25 -3.77 -2.64
CA GLY A 115 -9.28 -2.96 -2.02
C GLY A 115 -10.61 -3.71 -1.88
N THR A 116 -11.01 -4.45 -2.92
CA THR A 116 -12.22 -5.29 -2.90
C THR A 116 -12.12 -6.37 -1.83
N VAL A 117 -11.00 -7.09 -1.77
CA VAL A 117 -10.80 -8.16 -0.78
C VAL A 117 -10.77 -7.59 0.64
N ALA A 118 -10.09 -6.46 0.87
CA ALA A 118 -10.07 -5.79 2.16
C ALA A 118 -11.47 -5.32 2.58
N LEU A 119 -12.22 -4.69 1.68
CA LEU A 119 -13.60 -4.28 1.93
C LEU A 119 -14.50 -5.48 2.27
N LEU A 120 -14.38 -6.58 1.52
CA LEU A 120 -15.13 -7.80 1.78
C LEU A 120 -14.74 -8.42 3.13
N ALA A 121 -13.47 -8.38 3.53
CA ALA A 121 -13.03 -8.84 4.85
C ALA A 121 -13.76 -8.06 5.97
N LEU A 122 -13.82 -6.74 5.84
CA LEU A 122 -14.53 -5.88 6.81
C LEU A 122 -16.05 -6.07 6.79
N ALA A 123 -16.62 -6.34 5.62
CA ALA A 123 -18.05 -6.53 5.48
C ALA A 123 -18.53 -7.90 5.97
N ARG A 124 -17.72 -8.95 5.75
CA ARG A 124 -18.13 -10.36 5.90
C ARG A 124 -17.48 -11.10 7.06
N GLU A 125 -16.25 -10.78 7.42
CA GLU A 125 -15.48 -11.51 8.45
C GLU A 125 -15.25 -10.69 9.72
N THR A 126 -15.45 -9.37 9.68
CA THR A 126 -15.35 -8.50 10.85
C THR A 126 -16.68 -8.41 11.59
N ASP A 127 -16.66 -8.79 12.87
CA ASP A 127 -17.79 -8.67 13.77
C ASP A 127 -18.24 -7.20 13.91
N ARG A 128 -19.55 -6.97 14.07
CA ARG A 128 -20.12 -5.60 14.14
C ARG A 128 -19.47 -4.71 15.21
N HIS A 129 -19.09 -5.29 16.34
CA HIS A 129 -18.47 -4.57 17.45
C HIS A 129 -17.05 -4.05 17.12
N ASP A 130 -16.37 -4.69 16.15
CA ASP A 130 -15.01 -4.33 15.74
C ASP A 130 -14.96 -3.41 14.51
N ARG A 131 -16.11 -3.16 13.86
CA ARG A 131 -16.18 -2.28 12.68
C ARG A 131 -15.72 -0.85 12.96
N GLY A 132 -15.96 -0.35 14.19
CA GLY A 132 -15.44 0.95 14.62
C GLY A 132 -13.91 1.00 14.63
N VAL A 133 -13.25 -0.10 15.02
CA VAL A 133 -11.79 -0.22 14.95
C VAL A 133 -11.31 -0.22 13.51
N ALA A 134 -11.97 -1.00 12.64
CA ALA A 134 -11.61 -1.03 11.22
C ALA A 134 -11.74 0.35 10.55
N LEU A 135 -12.86 1.05 10.77
CA LEU A 135 -13.09 2.40 10.24
C LEU A 135 -12.06 3.38 10.81
N GLY A 136 -11.80 3.33 12.12
CA GLY A 136 -10.76 4.13 12.75
C GLY A 136 -9.39 3.92 12.11
N SER A 137 -9.03 2.67 11.79
CA SER A 137 -7.79 2.35 11.08
C SER A 137 -7.76 2.86 9.64
N VAL A 138 -8.87 2.78 8.88
CA VAL A 138 -8.97 3.38 7.53
C VAL A 138 -8.65 4.88 7.60
N LEU A 139 -9.36 5.59 8.48
CA LEU A 139 -9.22 7.04 8.62
C LEU A 139 -7.83 7.42 9.12
N ALA A 140 -7.28 6.70 10.10
CA ALA A 140 -5.95 6.94 10.62
C ALA A 140 -4.88 6.77 9.53
N THR A 141 -4.97 5.71 8.70
CA THR A 141 -4.01 5.49 7.61
C THR A 141 -4.07 6.62 6.58
N VAL A 142 -5.26 7.02 6.13
CA VAL A 142 -5.41 8.13 5.18
C VAL A 142 -4.89 9.44 5.79
N ALA A 143 -5.28 9.75 7.03
CA ALA A 143 -4.84 10.96 7.71
C ALA A 143 -3.31 10.99 7.90
N SER A 144 -2.68 9.88 8.31
CA SER A 144 -1.23 9.80 8.46
C SER A 144 -0.48 9.97 7.13
N GLY A 145 -1.01 9.44 6.02
CA GLY A 145 -0.42 9.61 4.69
C GLY A 145 -0.49 11.05 4.17
N MET A 146 -1.51 11.79 4.59
CA MET A 146 -1.69 13.21 4.22
C MET A 146 -1.02 14.18 5.19
N ALA A 147 -0.81 13.79 6.45
CA ALA A 147 -0.33 14.68 7.50
C ALA A 147 1.09 15.22 7.22
N PRO A 148 1.40 16.44 7.70
CA PRO A 148 2.78 16.91 7.80
C PRO A 148 3.63 15.95 8.64
N GLY A 149 4.90 15.77 8.28
CA GLY A 149 5.82 14.80 8.90
C GLY A 149 6.27 13.66 7.98
N PRO A 150 7.09 12.74 8.52
CA PRO A 150 7.82 11.74 7.75
C PRO A 150 6.92 10.71 7.06
N ALA A 151 5.66 10.54 7.49
CA ALA A 151 4.70 9.61 6.88
C ALA A 151 3.99 10.16 5.63
N ASN A 152 4.24 11.42 5.28
CA ASN A 152 3.64 12.06 4.10
C ASN A 152 4.14 11.44 2.80
N VAL A 153 3.21 11.19 1.89
CA VAL A 153 3.51 10.47 0.64
C VAL A 153 4.34 11.32 -0.34
N GLU A 154 4.14 12.63 -0.42
CA GLU A 154 4.96 13.49 -1.30
C GLU A 154 6.42 13.47 -0.85
N ARG A 155 6.67 13.61 0.46
CA ARG A 155 8.01 13.49 1.05
C ARG A 155 8.63 12.10 0.83
N HIS A 156 7.84 11.04 0.89
CA HIS A 156 8.30 9.69 0.56
C HIS A 156 8.86 9.63 -0.87
N PHE A 157 8.13 10.20 -1.84
CA PHE A 157 8.59 10.27 -3.24
C PHE A 157 9.76 11.23 -3.47
N GLU A 158 9.84 12.33 -2.74
CA GLU A 158 11.00 13.22 -2.77
C GLU A 158 12.26 12.52 -2.27
N TRP A 159 12.16 11.83 -1.12
CA TRP A 159 13.25 11.04 -0.56
C TRP A 159 13.68 9.94 -1.53
N LEU A 160 12.75 9.22 -2.15
CA LEU A 160 13.07 8.20 -3.16
C LEU A 160 13.83 8.79 -4.35
N ARG A 161 13.43 9.97 -4.84
CA ARG A 161 14.13 10.69 -5.92
C ARG A 161 15.52 11.16 -5.50
N GLU A 162 15.71 11.53 -4.24
CA GLU A 162 17.02 11.89 -3.69
C GLU A 162 17.91 10.66 -3.56
N GLN A 163 17.42 9.58 -2.94
CA GLN A 163 18.16 8.33 -2.81
C GLN A 163 18.50 7.73 -4.17
N ALA A 164 17.62 7.82 -5.17
CA ALA A 164 17.91 7.42 -6.53
C ALA A 164 19.10 8.17 -7.17
N ARG A 165 19.38 9.40 -6.73
CA ARG A 165 20.52 10.21 -7.19
C ARG A 165 21.80 9.90 -6.42
N VAL A 166 21.70 9.67 -5.12
CA VAL A 166 22.85 9.40 -4.24
C VAL A 166 23.29 7.93 -4.34
N GLU A 167 22.33 7.01 -4.39
CA GLU A 167 22.50 5.57 -4.46
C GLU A 167 21.58 4.96 -5.54
N PRO A 168 22.03 4.89 -6.81
CA PRO A 168 21.23 4.40 -7.94
C PRO A 168 21.14 2.85 -7.96
N ALA A 169 20.73 2.27 -6.84
CA ALA A 169 20.48 0.85 -6.72
C ALA A 169 19.20 0.44 -7.46
N TRP A 170 19.06 -0.85 -7.75
CA TRP A 170 17.97 -1.39 -8.55
C TRP A 170 16.57 -1.06 -7.99
N TRP A 171 16.44 -0.93 -6.66
CA TRP A 171 15.20 -0.65 -5.92
C TRP A 171 14.78 0.83 -5.92
N ASN A 172 15.59 1.73 -6.50
CA ASN A 172 15.32 3.17 -6.63
C ASN A 172 15.15 3.64 -8.09
N ARG A 173 15.10 2.73 -9.06
CA ARG A 173 15.14 3.09 -10.49
C ARG A 173 13.93 3.89 -10.97
N ALA A 174 12.76 3.77 -10.33
CA ALA A 174 11.60 4.60 -10.67
C ALA A 174 11.89 6.10 -10.44
N GLY A 175 12.62 6.42 -9.37
CA GLY A 175 13.07 7.79 -9.09
C GLY A 175 14.02 8.34 -10.17
N VAL A 176 14.96 7.51 -10.68
CA VAL A 176 15.89 7.89 -11.75
C VAL A 176 15.16 8.19 -13.06
N ALA A 177 14.19 7.35 -13.43
CA ALA A 177 13.41 7.52 -14.66
C ALA A 177 12.60 8.83 -14.65
N GLN A 178 12.00 9.18 -13.51
CA GLN A 178 11.27 10.44 -13.34
C GLN A 178 12.19 11.68 -13.45
N VAL A 179 13.37 11.66 -12.82
CA VAL A 179 14.35 12.77 -12.90
C VAL A 179 14.83 12.99 -14.34
N SER A 180 15.03 11.90 -15.10
CA SER A 180 15.50 11.97 -16.48
C SER A 180 14.45 12.60 -17.42
N THR A 181 13.16 12.33 -17.19
CA THR A 181 12.08 12.97 -17.96
C THR A 181 11.92 14.47 -17.68
N ALA A 182 12.36 14.96 -16.51
CA ALA A 182 12.33 16.38 -16.19
C ALA A 182 13.48 17.19 -16.84
N LYS A 183 14.56 16.53 -17.26
CA LYS A 183 15.72 17.16 -17.92
C LYS A 183 15.73 17.02 -19.46
N GLY A 184 14.77 16.31 -20.05
CA GLY A 184 14.70 16.05 -21.49
C GLY A 184 13.69 16.91 -22.27
N GLY A 185 13.12 17.94 -21.65
CA GLY A 185 12.22 18.90 -22.31
C GLY A 185 12.88 20.25 -22.45
N SER A 186 13.76 20.38 -23.43
CA SER A 186 14.28 21.65 -23.96
C SER A 186 14.43 21.52 -25.47
#